data_AF-A0AAD6RJQ2-F1
#
_entry.id   AF-A0AAD6RJQ2-F1
#
_cell.length_a   1.000
_cell.length_b   1.000
_cell.length_c   1.000
_cell.angle_alpha   90.00
_cell.angle_beta   90.00
_cell.angle_gamma   90.00
#
_symmetry.space_group_name_H-M   'P 1'
#
loop_
_entity.id
_entity.type
_entity.pdbx_description
1 polymer ?
#
loop_
_entity_poly.entity_id
_entity_poly.type
_entity_poly.pdbx_seq_one_letter_code
_entity_poly.pdbx_strand_id
1 'polypeptide(L)'
;MRFKDSVDTAFATSFLQEFVEARRAAGLNNAPPCLWSPTPPLELNEAPAEALSANAGFVSFVIFPRHVEGKKLDRTVWNLSTFHAYVSYHVKCSEGFMHTRMRRRVESLIQALDRAKPGGEEKKKSPNSRSFKRLSLSEARANSIS
;
A
#
# COMPACT_ATOMS: atom_id res chain seq x y z
N MET A 1 -18.01 9.69 -6.44
CA MET A 1 -17.86 8.32 -5.88
C MET A 1 -17.97 8.40 -4.36
N ARG A 2 -18.81 7.57 -3.76
CA ARG A 2 -19.06 7.58 -2.31
C ARG A 2 -18.82 6.20 -1.72
N PHE A 3 -17.89 6.10 -0.77
CA PHE A 3 -17.58 4.87 -0.06
C PHE A 3 -17.94 4.99 1.41
N LYS A 4 -18.34 3.88 2.04
CA LYS A 4 -18.69 3.87 3.47
C LYS A 4 -17.45 3.83 4.36
N ASP A 5 -16.45 3.06 3.94
CA ASP A 5 -15.23 2.84 4.71
C ASP A 5 -14.15 3.90 4.36
N SER A 6 -13.43 4.35 5.39
CA SER A 6 -12.36 5.35 5.23
C SER A 6 -11.14 4.82 4.46
N VAL A 7 -10.80 3.54 4.62
CA VAL A 7 -9.73 2.84 3.90
C VAL A 7 -10.11 2.71 2.43
N ASP A 8 -11.35 2.31 2.14
CA ASP A 8 -11.86 2.27 0.76
C ASP A 8 -11.82 3.64 0.10
N THR A 9 -12.14 4.69 0.86
CA THR A 9 -12.09 6.07 0.36
C THR A 9 -10.67 6.46 -0.04
N ALA A 10 -9.66 6.10 0.77
CA ALA A 10 -8.26 6.35 0.46
C ALA A 10 -7.81 5.58 -0.79
N PHE A 11 -8.10 4.28 -0.88
CA PHE A 11 -7.79 3.48 -2.07
C PHE A 11 -8.49 4.00 -3.31
N ALA A 12 -9.77 4.35 -3.22
CA ALA A 12 -10.55 4.88 -4.34
C ALA A 12 -9.98 6.20 -4.83
N THR A 13 -9.60 7.10 -3.92
CA THR A 13 -9.01 8.40 -4.26
C THR A 13 -7.71 8.21 -5.06
N SER A 14 -6.78 7.39 -4.56
CA SER A 14 -5.54 7.08 -5.30
C SER A 14 -5.82 6.39 -6.63
N PHE A 15 -6.76 5.44 -6.67
CA PHE A 15 -7.13 4.75 -7.91
C PHE A 15 -7.64 5.72 -8.97
N LEU A 16 -8.50 6.67 -8.60
CA LEU A 16 -9.12 7.61 -9.54
C LEU A 16 -8.13 8.66 -10.05
N GLN A 17 -7.21 9.12 -9.19
CA GLN A 17 -6.10 9.99 -9.60
C GLN A 17 -5.23 9.28 -10.65
N GLU A 18 -4.77 8.07 -10.34
CA GLU A 18 -3.96 7.25 -11.25
C GLU A 18 -4.71 6.89 -12.54
N PHE A 19 -6.02 6.63 -12.47
CA PHE A 19 -6.83 6.35 -13.64
C PHE A 19 -6.82 7.50 -14.66
N VAL A 20 -6.87 8.75 -14.17
CA VAL A 20 -6.79 9.94 -15.01
C VAL A 20 -5.38 10.15 -15.56
N GLU A 21 -4.36 9.88 -14.76
CA GLU A 21 -2.95 9.99 -15.17
C GLU A 21 -2.56 8.93 -16.21
N ALA A 22 -3.03 7.69 -16.04
CA ALA A 22 -2.76 6.56 -16.94
C ALA A 22 -3.20 6.84 -18.38
N ARG A 23 -4.22 7.69 -18.58
CA ARG A 23 -4.65 8.13 -19.92
C ARG A 23 -3.54 8.81 -20.71
N ARG A 24 -2.53 9.39 -20.05
CA ARG A 24 -1.37 10.01 -20.72
C ARG A 24 -0.49 8.98 -21.46
N ALA A 25 -0.72 7.68 -21.26
CA ALA A 25 -0.04 6.64 -22.02
C ALA A 25 -0.37 6.72 -23.52
N ALA A 26 0.66 6.55 -24.36
CA ALA A 26 0.55 6.73 -25.82
C ALA A 26 -0.53 5.86 -26.50
N GLY A 27 -0.92 4.73 -25.90
CA GLY A 27 -1.98 3.86 -26.42
C GLY A 27 -3.42 4.35 -26.17
N LEU A 28 -3.61 5.38 -25.35
CA LEU A 28 -4.93 5.83 -24.88
C LEU A 28 -5.35 7.19 -25.45
N ASN A 29 -4.66 7.69 -26.47
CA ASN A 29 -4.98 8.99 -27.12
C ASN A 29 -6.41 9.06 -27.68
N ASN A 30 -6.97 7.92 -28.09
CA ASN A 30 -8.34 7.82 -28.62
C ASN A 30 -9.40 7.50 -27.56
N ALA A 31 -8.98 7.28 -26.30
CA ALA A 31 -9.91 7.05 -25.21
C ALA A 31 -10.66 8.35 -24.84
N PRO A 32 -11.83 8.24 -24.20
CA PRO A 32 -12.51 9.39 -23.62
C PRO A 32 -11.60 10.18 -22.68
N PRO A 33 -11.46 11.51 -22.86
CA PRO A 33 -10.87 12.33 -21.82
C PRO A 33 -11.63 12.14 -20.52
N CYS A 34 -10.89 12.01 -19.42
CA CYS A 34 -11.44 11.90 -18.09
C CYS A 34 -10.76 12.90 -17.17
N LEU A 35 -11.51 13.41 -16.20
CA LEU A 35 -11.01 14.29 -15.15
C LEU A 35 -11.47 13.76 -13.80
N TRP A 36 -10.64 13.97 -12.79
CA TRP A 36 -10.99 13.73 -11.40
C TRP A 36 -10.84 15.04 -10.62
N SER A 37 -11.78 15.30 -9.73
CA SER A 37 -11.77 16.46 -8.84
C SER A 37 -12.21 16.05 -7.44
N PRO A 38 -11.55 16.52 -6.37
CA PRO A 38 -12.01 16.28 -5.00
C PRO A 38 -13.31 17.05 -4.69
N THR A 39 -13.54 18.18 -5.36
CA THR A 39 -14.72 19.03 -5.20
C THR A 39 -15.71 18.85 -6.35
N PRO A 40 -17.01 19.13 -6.13
CA PRO A 40 -17.99 19.08 -7.21
C PRO A 40 -17.62 20.00 -8.37
N PRO A 41 -17.74 19.55 -9.64
CA PRO A 41 -17.67 20.41 -10.81
C PRO A 41 -18.78 21.47 -10.81
N LEU A 42 -18.52 22.64 -11.40
CA LEU A 42 -19.46 23.77 -11.44
C LEU A 42 -20.76 23.42 -12.17
N GLU A 43 -20.69 22.50 -13.11
CA GLU A 43 -21.81 21.96 -13.88
C GLU A 43 -22.84 21.24 -12.98
N LEU A 44 -22.45 20.87 -11.74
CA LEU A 44 -23.32 20.23 -10.76
C LEU A 44 -23.85 21.18 -9.69
N ASN A 45 -23.69 22.51 -9.82
CA ASN A 45 -24.12 23.47 -8.79
C ASN A 45 -25.61 23.39 -8.43
N GLU A 46 -26.48 22.99 -9.37
CA GLU A 46 -27.92 22.83 -9.15
C GLU A 46 -28.31 21.39 -8.76
N ALA A 47 -27.33 20.49 -8.63
CA ALA A 47 -27.61 19.10 -8.29
C ALA A 47 -28.04 18.96 -6.82
N PRO A 48 -28.87 17.95 -6.48
CA PRO A 48 -29.24 17.67 -5.11
C PRO A 48 -28.03 17.44 -4.21
N ALA A 49 -28.10 17.88 -2.95
CA ALA A 49 -27.00 17.76 -1.98
C ALA A 49 -26.49 16.31 -1.83
N GLU A 50 -27.37 15.31 -1.96
CA GLU A 50 -26.98 13.90 -1.93
C GLU A 50 -26.04 13.52 -3.08
N ALA A 51 -26.28 14.03 -4.28
CA ALA A 51 -25.41 13.82 -5.44
C ALA A 51 -24.05 14.51 -5.29
N LEU A 52 -24.00 15.59 -4.49
CA LEU A 52 -22.78 16.33 -4.17
C LEU A 52 -21.98 15.72 -3.01
N SER A 53 -22.54 14.74 -2.30
CA SER A 53 -21.89 14.05 -1.18
C SER A 53 -20.92 12.94 -1.66
N ALA A 54 -19.81 13.32 -2.29
CA ALA A 54 -18.75 12.39 -2.70
C ALA A 54 -17.49 12.55 -1.82
N ASN A 55 -17.03 11.46 -1.19
CA ASN A 55 -15.83 11.46 -0.35
C ASN A 55 -14.56 10.98 -1.08
N ALA A 56 -14.69 10.23 -2.18
CA ALA A 56 -13.56 9.84 -3.04
C ALA A 56 -13.44 10.74 -4.29
N GLY A 57 -14.20 11.85 -4.33
CA GLY A 57 -14.22 12.81 -5.43
C GLY A 57 -15.17 12.46 -6.58
N PHE A 58 -15.12 13.32 -7.58
CA PHE A 58 -15.94 13.33 -8.79
C PHE A 58 -15.11 12.92 -9.99
N VAL A 59 -15.67 12.09 -10.85
CA VAL A 59 -15.03 11.64 -12.09
C VAL A 59 -15.92 12.07 -13.24
N SER A 60 -15.34 12.76 -14.21
CA SER A 60 -16.05 13.25 -15.40
C SER A 60 -15.44 12.64 -16.64
N PHE A 61 -16.29 12.19 -17.58
CA PHE A 61 -15.86 11.66 -18.87
C PHE A 61 -16.41 12.53 -19.99
N VAL A 62 -15.54 12.92 -20.94
CA VAL A 62 -15.95 13.65 -22.14
C VAL A 62 -16.13 12.65 -23.28
N ILE A 63 -17.37 12.51 -23.75
CA ILE A 63 -17.72 11.55 -24.80
C ILE A 63 -17.86 12.29 -26.14
N PHE A 64 -17.02 11.95 -27.11
CA PHE A 64 -17.10 12.42 -28.50
C PHE A 64 -17.81 11.38 -29.38
N PRO A 65 -18.34 11.78 -30.56
CA PRO A 65 -19.01 10.87 -31.50
C PRO A 65 -18.22 9.58 -31.79
N ARG A 66 -16.90 9.70 -32.00
CA ARG A 66 -15.99 8.56 -32.23
C ARG A 66 -16.05 7.44 -31.17
N HIS A 67 -16.47 7.73 -29.94
CA HIS A 67 -16.59 6.77 -28.84
C HIS A 67 -17.93 6.00 -28.86
N VAL A 68 -18.94 6.52 -29.56
CA VAL A 68 -20.31 5.98 -29.56
C VAL A 68 -20.85 5.67 -30.95
N GLU A 69 -20.09 5.95 -32.02
CA GLU A 69 -20.47 5.63 -33.40
C GLU A 69 -20.65 4.12 -33.65
N GLY A 70 -21.74 3.79 -34.36
CA GLY A 70 -22.04 2.45 -34.81
C GLY A 70 -22.18 1.44 -33.66
N LYS A 71 -21.47 0.32 -33.77
CA LYS A 71 -21.53 -0.79 -32.80
C LYS A 71 -20.81 -0.49 -31.46
N LYS A 72 -20.21 0.70 -31.30
CA LYS A 72 -19.48 1.06 -30.07
C LYS A 72 -20.40 1.55 -28.95
N LEU A 73 -21.60 2.04 -29.29
CA LEU A 73 -22.54 2.65 -28.35
C LEU A 73 -22.80 1.74 -27.15
N ASP A 74 -23.26 0.51 -27.39
CA ASP A 74 -23.64 -0.43 -26.34
C ASP A 74 -22.49 -0.70 -25.36
N ARG A 75 -21.29 -0.87 -25.89
CA ARG A 75 -20.08 -1.09 -25.08
C ARG A 75 -19.73 0.13 -24.24
N THR A 76 -19.81 1.33 -24.81
CA THR A 76 -19.51 2.57 -24.09
C THR A 76 -20.53 2.82 -22.99
N VAL A 77 -21.83 2.62 -23.27
CA VAL A 77 -22.90 2.72 -22.28
C VAL A 77 -22.69 1.70 -21.15
N TRP A 78 -22.41 0.44 -21.48
CA TRP A 78 -22.14 -0.59 -20.49
C TRP A 78 -20.97 -0.20 -19.58
N ASN A 79 -19.84 0.22 -20.16
CA ASN A 79 -18.65 0.61 -19.41
C ASN A 79 -18.91 1.79 -18.47
N LEU A 80 -19.63 2.83 -18.93
CA LEU A 80 -19.95 4.00 -18.12
C LEU A 80 -20.93 3.66 -17.00
N SER A 81 -22.00 2.92 -17.31
CA SER A 81 -23.02 2.50 -16.34
C SER A 81 -22.46 1.58 -15.25
N THR A 82 -21.45 0.77 -15.59
CA THR A 82 -20.82 -0.18 -14.64
C THR A 82 -19.55 0.37 -13.99
N PHE A 83 -19.10 1.57 -14.35
CA PHE A 83 -17.84 2.14 -13.87
C PHE A 83 -17.77 2.22 -12.33
N HIS A 84 -18.88 2.54 -11.66
CA HIS A 84 -18.94 2.54 -10.19
C HIS A 84 -18.62 1.16 -9.59
N ALA A 85 -19.22 0.11 -10.14
CA ALA A 85 -18.99 -1.26 -9.70
C ALA A 85 -17.55 -1.69 -10.01
N TYR A 86 -17.02 -1.30 -11.18
CA TYR A 86 -15.63 -1.55 -11.57
C TYR A 86 -14.63 -0.97 -10.57
N VAL A 87 -14.76 0.32 -10.21
CA VAL A 87 -13.89 0.97 -9.23
C VAL A 87 -14.03 0.31 -7.86
N SER A 88 -15.26 0.06 -7.41
CA SER A 88 -15.51 -0.56 -6.09
C SER A 88 -14.89 -1.95 -5.99
N TYR A 89 -15.00 -2.75 -7.05
CA TYR A 89 -14.35 -4.06 -7.12
C TYR A 89 -12.83 -3.96 -7.02
N HIS A 90 -12.21 -3.06 -7.81
CA HIS A 90 -10.76 -2.90 -7.80
C HIS A 90 -10.21 -2.34 -6.49
N VAL A 91 -10.97 -1.47 -5.79
CA VAL A 91 -10.63 -1.02 -4.43
C VAL A 91 -10.53 -2.20 -3.48
N LYS A 92 -11.52 -3.11 -3.49
CA LYS A 92 -11.51 -4.31 -2.65
C LYS A 92 -10.41 -5.30 -3.01
N CYS A 93 -10.12 -5.46 -4.31
CA CYS A 93 -8.97 -6.27 -4.73
C CYS A 93 -7.65 -5.68 -4.23
N SER A 94 -7.47 -4.35 -4.31
CA SER A 94 -6.29 -3.65 -3.82
C SER A 94 -6.13 -3.80 -2.30
N GLU A 95 -7.22 -3.68 -1.54
CA GLU A 95 -7.23 -3.92 -0.09
C GLU A 95 -6.77 -5.36 0.23
N GLY A 96 -7.35 -6.36 -0.42
CA GLY A 96 -6.97 -7.77 -0.25
C GLY A 96 -5.53 -8.07 -0.67
N PHE A 97 -5.05 -7.41 -1.73
CA PHE A 97 -3.67 -7.49 -2.17
C PHE A 97 -2.70 -6.91 -1.12
N MET A 98 -3.04 -5.75 -0.55
CA MET A 98 -2.28 -5.13 0.53
C MET A 98 -2.26 -6.02 1.77
N HIS A 99 -3.38 -6.62 2.16
CA HIS A 99 -3.43 -7.62 3.23
C HIS A 99 -2.46 -8.77 3.00
N THR A 100 -2.40 -9.29 1.77
CA THR A 100 -1.48 -10.39 1.42
C THR A 100 -0.02 -9.95 1.54
N ARG A 101 0.33 -8.74 1.09
CA ARG A 101 1.69 -8.20 1.24
C ARG A 101 2.06 -7.97 2.71
N MET A 102 1.14 -7.45 3.51
CA MET A 102 1.36 -7.24 4.95
C MET A 102 1.60 -8.57 5.67
N ARG A 103 0.83 -9.62 5.39
CA ARG A 103 1.05 -10.96 5.97
C ARG A 103 2.44 -11.51 5.67
N ARG A 104 2.87 -11.46 4.40
CA ARG A 104 4.24 -11.89 3.99
C ARG A 104 5.33 -11.09 4.71
N ARG A 105 5.10 -9.79 4.91
CA ARG A 105 6.05 -8.95 5.66
C ARG A 105 6.12 -9.36 7.13
N VAL A 106 4.98 -9.62 7.77
CA VAL A 106 4.92 -10.10 9.16
C VAL A 106 5.62 -11.45 9.29
N GLU A 107 5.39 -12.39 8.38
CA GLU A 107 6.09 -13.70 8.35
C GLU A 107 7.62 -13.51 8.30
N SER A 108 8.10 -12.61 7.43
CA SER A 108 9.54 -12.30 7.34
C SER A 108 10.10 -11.69 8.64
N LEU A 109 9.33 -10.84 9.33
CA LEU A 109 9.73 -10.23 10.60
C LEU A 109 9.76 -11.26 11.74
N ILE A 110 8.79 -12.18 11.78
CA ILE A 110 8.77 -13.29 12.74
C ILE A 110 10.01 -14.17 12.55
N GLN A 111 10.36 -14.52 11.32
CA GLN A 111 11.58 -15.30 11.04
C GLN A 111 12.86 -14.57 11.50
N ALA A 112 12.92 -13.25 11.33
CA ALA A 112 14.06 -12.46 11.81
C ALA A 112 14.13 -12.45 13.34
N LEU A 113 12.98 -12.34 14.02
CA LEU A 113 12.87 -12.41 15.48
C LEU A 113 13.29 -13.78 16.01
N ASP A 114 12.86 -14.87 15.37
CA ASP A 114 13.22 -16.23 15.77
C ASP A 114 14.72 -16.50 15.62
N ARG A 115 15.37 -15.98 14.58
CA ARG A 115 16.83 -16.06 14.41
C ARG A 115 17.60 -15.24 15.46
N ALA A 116 16.99 -14.18 15.98
CA ALA A 116 17.61 -13.32 16.99
C ALA A 116 17.49 -13.88 18.41
N LYS A 117 16.65 -14.91 18.64
CA LYS A 117 16.59 -15.58 19.94
C LYS A 117 17.97 -16.18 20.23
N PRO A 118 18.63 -15.83 21.36
CA PRO A 118 19.87 -16.47 21.74
C PRO A 118 19.60 -17.97 21.86
N GLY A 119 20.40 -18.79 21.17
CA GLY A 119 20.27 -20.23 21.23
C GLY A 119 20.25 -20.68 22.69
N GLY A 120 19.23 -21.43 23.07
CA GLY A 120 19.21 -22.07 24.38
C GLY A 120 20.52 -22.81 24.54
N GLU A 121 21.23 -22.51 25.63
CA GLU A 121 22.58 -22.99 25.95
C GLU A 121 22.79 -24.42 25.44
N GLU A 122 23.37 -24.59 24.26
CA GLU A 122 24.17 -25.78 24.03
C GLU A 122 25.29 -25.63 25.06
N LYS A 123 25.20 -26.45 26.12
CA LYS A 123 26.29 -26.72 27.05
C LYS A 123 27.49 -27.23 26.24
N LYS A 124 28.19 -26.33 25.55
CA LYS A 124 29.57 -26.51 25.19
C LYS A 124 30.30 -26.56 26.51
N LYS A 125 30.56 -27.78 26.98
CA LYS A 125 31.61 -28.03 27.97
C LYS A 125 32.87 -27.37 27.42
N SER A 126 33.18 -26.19 27.93
CA SER A 126 34.48 -25.54 27.74
C SER A 126 35.55 -26.48 28.32
N PRO A 127 36.52 -26.96 27.52
CA PRO A 127 37.65 -27.70 28.04
C PRO A 127 38.76 -26.70 28.39
N ASN A 128 38.50 -25.71 29.24
CA ASN A 128 39.57 -25.03 29.99
C ASN A 128 39.01 -24.07 31.05
N SER A 129 38.64 -24.62 32.20
CA SER A 129 38.67 -23.85 33.44
C SER A 129 40.12 -23.75 33.95
N ARG A 130 41.03 -23.17 33.17
CA ARG A 130 42.30 -22.68 33.73
C ARG A 130 42.03 -21.29 34.27
N SER A 131 41.58 -21.30 35.52
CA SER A 131 41.47 -20.15 36.41
C SER A 131 42.68 -19.23 36.22
N PHE A 132 42.44 -17.97 35.85
CA PHE A 132 43.45 -16.93 35.96
C PHE A 132 43.77 -16.76 37.45
N LYS A 133 44.92 -17.27 37.89
CA LYS A 133 45.47 -16.94 39.20
C LYS A 133 45.74 -15.44 39.20
N ARG A 134 44.92 -14.70 39.94
CA ARG A 134 45.15 -13.29 40.26
C ARG A 134 46.40 -13.25 41.13
N LEU A 135 47.51 -12.72 40.61
CA LEU A 135 48.70 -12.46 41.41
C LEU A 135 48.33 -11.46 42.50
N SER A 136 48.36 -11.89 43.76
CA SER A 136 48.23 -11.01 44.91
C SER A 136 49.51 -10.20 45.06
N LEU A 137 49.39 -8.91 45.37
CA LEU A 137 50.47 -7.93 45.48
C LEU A 137 51.50 -8.20 46.60
N SER A 138 51.50 -9.39 47.20
CA SER A 138 52.40 -9.79 48.29
C SER A 138 53.70 -10.45 47.81
N GLU A 139 53.81 -10.89 46.55
CA GLU A 139 55.02 -11.56 46.04
C GLU A 139 56.06 -10.61 45.40
N ALA A 140 55.77 -9.31 45.33
CA ALA A 140 56.70 -8.32 44.77
C ALA A 140 57.83 -7.88 45.72
N ARG A 141 57.88 -8.37 46.97
CA ARG A 141 58.84 -7.92 48.00
C ARG A 141 59.98 -8.90 48.29
N ALA A 142 60.13 -9.99 47.55
CA ALA A 142 61.18 -10.98 47.80
C ALA A 142 62.42 -10.87 46.86
N ASN A 143 62.41 -9.99 45.85
CA ASN A 143 63.57 -9.76 44.97
C ASN A 143 64.30 -8.44 45.24
N SER A 144 64.43 -8.08 46.51
CA SER A 144 65.41 -7.08 46.95
C SER A 144 66.07 -7.59 48.22
N ILE A 145 67.18 -8.30 48.07
CA ILE A 145 68.38 -8.33 48.94
C ILE A 145 69.17 -9.61 48.59
N SER A 146 70.46 -9.38 48.26
CA SER A 146 71.58 -10.30 48.03
C SER A 146 71.49 -11.29 46.88
#